data_AF-A0AAQ3RIW6-F1
#
_entry.id   AF-A0AAQ3RIW6-F1
#
_cell.length_a   1.000
_cell.length_b   1.000
_cell.length_c   1.000
_cell.angle_alpha   90.00
_cell.angle_beta   90.00
_cell.angle_gamma   90.00
#
_symmetry.space_group_name_H-M   'P 1'
#
loop_
_entity.id
_entity.type
_entity.pdbx_description
1 polymer ?
#
loop_
_entity_poly.entity_id
_entity_poly.type
_entity_poly.pdbx_seq_one_letter_code
_entity_poly.pdbx_strand_id
1 'polypeptide(L)'
;MHLNEKTKAMLKLIEEDADSFAQRAEMYYKKRPQLVSMVEDFYRTHRSLAERYDQIAGIRQQKTGGSPFSPLKHHQPEKLMSFANDSYDSCSESCDVEESGESEIDDPEQEEESKFDNCAELEEVQFVAENDVMEIERLGEENKDHKDQNKQKYNIYEVVMLREEIEQLRKENRVQKDELNRKSITFVELMMLREEIEQLRKENTAQKDELNQKDIICGEAVILREEIEQLGKENRVLKDELSQKSIICDEVMMLREEIEQFRKENRAQKHELNQKDIICGEAMMSREEKEQLSKENTVLKDELNQKSIICGEVMMLREEIEQFREENRAQKHELNQKDIICGETMMSREEIEQLSKENTVLKDELNQKNIICGEVMMLREEIEQLRKENREQKDELNQKDNICGEIMMLREEIEQLGKENEALKDELNKKYIICGEIMMLREEIEQLRKYNRGQKNELDQKGNKCEVTMLREDIEVYTRENRVKNDEQNPEDSVCGEVVMLREEIERLGKDERAQKGTLSGEVMKLRQENSAQKDHLKQKDQEKIEVIRHLSLAIDMLKQENVKMRSFIAKESANKWKSPFGFKNFMGSLSEQLFNGITKNQPTVVAL
;
A
#
# COMPACT_ATOMS: atom_id res chain seq x y z
N MET A 1 -0.30 37.10 -5.27
CA MET A 1 1.02 36.96 -5.92
C MET A 1 2.07 36.53 -4.90
N HIS A 2 2.85 37.44 -4.30
CA HIS A 2 4.05 37.17 -3.46
C HIS A 2 4.08 35.91 -2.58
N LEU A 3 2.97 35.55 -1.92
CA LEU A 3 2.90 34.34 -1.09
C LEU A 3 3.13 33.06 -1.92
N ASN A 4 2.51 32.96 -3.10
CA ASN A 4 2.60 31.81 -3.99
C ASN A 4 3.99 31.71 -4.66
N GLU A 5 4.62 32.86 -4.95
CA GLU A 5 6.02 32.92 -5.41
C GLU A 5 6.98 32.33 -4.37
N LYS A 6 6.80 32.66 -3.08
CA LYS A 6 7.60 32.09 -1.99
C LYS A 6 7.36 30.58 -1.81
N THR A 7 6.11 30.13 -1.82
CA THR A 7 5.80 28.68 -1.75
C THR A 7 6.42 27.92 -2.93
N LYS A 8 6.34 28.48 -4.15
CA LYS A 8 6.95 27.89 -5.35
C LYS A 8 8.48 27.86 -5.31
N ALA A 9 9.12 28.82 -4.62
CA ALA A 9 10.56 28.79 -4.37
C ALA A 9 10.95 27.69 -3.37
N MET A 10 10.16 27.48 -2.30
CA MET A 10 10.38 26.40 -1.33
C MET A 10 10.25 25.01 -1.98
N LEU A 11 9.23 24.80 -2.83
CA LEU A 11 9.02 23.53 -3.55
C LEU A 11 10.20 23.20 -4.47
N LYS A 12 10.73 24.19 -5.21
CA LYS A 12 11.92 24.01 -6.06
C LYS A 12 13.18 23.55 -5.31
N LEU A 13 13.33 23.89 -4.02
CA LEU A 13 14.45 23.40 -3.20
C LEU A 13 14.33 21.92 -2.80
N ILE A 14 13.19 21.29 -3.08
CA ILE A 14 12.86 19.88 -2.77
C ILE A 14 12.78 19.04 -4.06
N GLU A 15 12.37 19.66 -5.17
CA GLU A 15 12.10 19.01 -6.47
C GLU A 15 13.30 19.01 -7.45
N GLU A 16 14.40 19.68 -7.12
CA GLU A 16 15.60 19.78 -7.98
C GLU A 16 16.16 18.41 -8.39
N ASP A 17 16.58 18.29 -9.66
CA ASP A 17 16.73 17.02 -10.38
C ASP A 17 17.56 15.95 -9.65
N ALA A 18 16.91 14.81 -9.37
CA ALA A 18 17.50 13.64 -8.73
C ALA A 18 16.94 12.34 -9.32
N ASP A 19 17.71 11.75 -10.23
CA ASP A 19 17.40 10.52 -10.97
C ASP A 19 17.26 9.28 -10.07
N SER A 20 17.81 9.33 -8.86
CA SER A 20 17.75 8.25 -7.87
C SER A 20 17.20 8.72 -6.52
N PHE A 21 16.42 7.85 -5.87
CA PHE A 21 15.88 8.08 -4.53
C PHE A 21 16.98 8.40 -3.49
N ALA A 22 18.15 7.77 -3.61
CA ALA A 22 19.29 8.04 -2.72
C ALA A 22 19.83 9.47 -2.88
N GLN A 23 19.97 9.96 -4.11
CA GLN A 23 20.38 11.33 -4.41
C GLN A 23 19.33 12.34 -3.95
N ARG A 24 18.04 12.03 -4.10
CA ARG A 24 16.94 12.88 -3.63
C ARG A 24 16.97 13.05 -2.10
N ALA A 25 17.22 11.97 -1.36
CA ALA A 25 17.41 12.03 0.09
C ALA A 25 18.66 12.85 0.47
N GLU A 26 19.79 12.65 -0.21
CA GLU A 26 21.03 13.40 0.04
C GLU A 26 20.85 14.91 -0.23
N MET A 27 20.24 15.28 -1.36
CA MET A 27 19.96 16.66 -1.74
C MET A 27 18.97 17.33 -0.77
N TYR A 28 17.92 16.62 -0.35
CA TYR A 28 17.01 17.10 0.70
C TYR A 28 17.77 17.45 1.99
N TYR A 29 18.64 16.57 2.49
CA TYR A 29 19.41 16.87 3.71
C TYR A 29 20.39 18.04 3.54
N LYS A 30 20.98 18.24 2.34
CA LYS A 30 21.82 19.41 2.02
C LYS A 30 21.03 20.72 1.94
N LYS A 31 19.84 20.70 1.34
CA LYS A 31 18.96 21.88 1.14
C LYS A 31 18.14 22.24 2.38
N ARG A 32 17.92 21.29 3.30
CA ARG A 32 17.12 21.43 4.53
C ARG A 32 17.35 22.73 5.33
N PRO A 33 18.59 23.23 5.56
CA PRO A 33 18.79 24.48 6.31
C PRO A 33 18.18 25.70 5.62
N GLN A 34 18.28 25.77 4.29
CA GLN A 34 17.72 26.86 3.49
C GLN A 34 16.17 26.80 3.49
N LEU A 35 15.62 25.59 3.36
CA LEU A 35 14.18 25.36 3.43
C LEU A 35 13.60 25.76 4.80
N VAL A 36 14.26 25.38 5.91
CA VAL A 36 13.84 25.77 7.27
C VAL A 36 13.85 27.29 7.44
N SER A 37 14.91 27.98 7.02
CA SER A 37 14.99 29.45 7.09
C SER A 37 13.86 30.13 6.32
N MET A 38 13.54 29.67 5.09
CA MET A 38 12.42 30.23 4.32
C MET A 38 11.05 30.00 4.98
N VAL A 39 10.87 28.85 5.65
CA VAL A 39 9.64 28.54 6.40
C VAL A 39 9.53 29.38 7.67
N GLU A 40 10.64 29.61 8.40
CA GLU A 40 10.65 30.48 9.58
C GLU A 40 10.29 31.94 9.23
N ASP A 41 10.82 32.49 8.13
CA ASP A 41 10.47 33.83 7.65
C ASP A 41 9.00 33.91 7.20
N PHE A 42 8.46 32.84 6.61
CA PHE A 42 7.04 32.73 6.27
C PHE A 42 6.15 32.76 7.52
N TYR A 43 6.50 32.00 8.56
CA TYR A 43 5.78 32.03 9.84
C TYR A 43 5.91 33.39 10.54
N ARG A 44 7.08 34.02 10.56
CA ARG A 44 7.28 35.37 11.13
C ARG A 44 6.42 36.41 10.42
N THR A 45 6.40 36.41 9.09
CA THR A 45 5.62 37.38 8.30
C THR A 45 4.11 37.15 8.39
N HIS A 46 3.65 35.90 8.40
CA HIS A 46 2.23 35.58 8.62
C HIS A 46 1.79 35.94 10.05
N ARG A 47 2.64 35.73 11.05
CA ARG A 47 2.36 36.10 12.45
C ARG A 47 2.22 37.61 12.61
N SER A 48 3.17 38.39 12.08
CA SER A 48 3.11 39.87 12.09
C SER A 48 1.91 40.43 11.29
N LEU A 49 1.38 39.68 10.31
CA LEU A 49 0.14 40.04 9.64
C LEU A 49 -1.08 39.81 10.55
N ALA A 50 -1.16 38.65 11.22
CA ALA A 50 -2.24 38.35 12.17
C ALA A 50 -2.28 39.35 13.35
N GLU A 51 -1.12 39.62 13.96
CA GLU A 51 -1.00 40.56 15.09
C GLU A 51 -1.48 41.98 14.74
N ARG A 52 -1.32 42.42 13.48
CA ARG A 52 -1.88 43.69 12.98
C ARG A 52 -3.38 43.62 12.66
N TYR A 53 -3.90 42.48 12.24
CA TYR A 53 -5.34 42.27 12.10
C TYR A 53 -6.05 42.30 13.46
N ASP A 54 -5.46 41.69 14.49
CA ASP A 54 -5.98 41.70 15.85
C ASP A 54 -5.99 43.12 16.46
N GLN A 55 -4.96 43.92 16.20
CA GLN A 55 -4.93 45.36 16.55
C GLN A 55 -6.09 46.12 15.91
N ILE A 56 -6.32 45.95 14.60
CA ILE A 56 -7.41 46.62 13.87
C ILE A 56 -8.79 46.12 14.34
N ALA A 57 -8.93 44.85 14.70
CA ALA A 57 -10.16 44.28 15.25
C ALA A 57 -10.46 44.83 16.66
N GLY A 58 -9.45 44.94 17.53
CA GLY A 58 -9.56 45.54 18.86
C GLY A 58 -9.99 47.00 18.83
N ILE A 59 -9.44 47.80 17.89
CA ILE A 59 -9.81 49.21 17.72
C ILE A 59 -11.29 49.37 17.33
N ARG A 60 -11.89 48.43 16.59
CA ARG A 60 -13.33 48.46 16.28
C ARG A 60 -14.22 48.20 17.50
N GLN A 61 -13.79 47.34 18.43
CA GLN A 61 -14.54 47.05 19.66
C GLN A 61 -14.66 48.29 20.58
N GLN A 62 -13.75 49.27 20.46
CA GLN A 62 -13.76 50.48 21.30
C GLN A 62 -14.55 51.68 20.72
N LYS A 63 -14.88 51.69 19.41
CA LYS A 63 -15.52 52.85 18.75
C LYS A 63 -17.02 52.69 18.42
N THR A 64 -17.65 51.57 18.77
CA THR A 64 -19.10 51.37 18.63
C THR A 64 -19.64 50.54 19.80
N GLY A 65 -20.35 51.16 20.74
CA GLY A 65 -20.92 50.42 21.88
C GLY A 65 -21.45 51.22 23.09
N GLY A 66 -21.60 52.55 23.02
CA GLY A 66 -22.20 53.32 24.11
C GLY A 66 -23.72 53.12 24.18
N SER A 67 -24.19 52.16 24.99
CA SER A 67 -25.62 51.96 25.30
C SER A 67 -25.81 51.44 26.73
N PRO A 68 -26.71 52.02 27.55
CA PRO A 68 -27.09 51.47 28.85
C PRO A 68 -28.07 50.29 28.71
N PHE A 69 -28.29 49.58 29.83
CA PHE A 69 -29.09 48.35 29.98
C PHE A 69 -28.47 47.13 29.24
N SER A 70 -28.31 45.92 29.78
CA SER A 70 -28.62 45.29 31.09
C SER A 70 -28.00 43.85 31.08
N PRO A 71 -28.06 43.02 32.15
CA PRO A 71 -28.14 43.29 33.58
C PRO A 71 -27.04 42.58 34.41
N LEU A 72 -27.00 42.88 35.70
CA LEU A 72 -26.20 42.24 36.77
C LEU A 72 -26.12 40.69 36.73
N LYS A 73 -24.90 40.15 36.63
CA LYS A 73 -24.51 38.90 37.32
C LYS A 73 -23.05 38.96 37.81
N HIS A 74 -22.84 38.67 39.10
CA HIS A 74 -21.50 38.43 39.64
C HIS A 74 -20.93 37.10 39.13
N HIS A 75 -19.67 37.10 38.72
CA HIS A 75 -18.66 36.18 39.25
C HIS A 75 -17.29 36.85 39.13
N GLN A 76 -16.48 36.80 40.21
CA GLN A 76 -15.12 37.32 40.19
C GLN A 76 -14.14 36.28 39.66
N PRO A 77 -13.08 36.69 38.92
CA PRO A 77 -11.81 35.98 38.88
C PRO A 77 -10.85 36.56 39.93
N GLU A 78 -10.38 35.73 40.86
CA GLU A 78 -9.31 36.13 41.77
C GLU A 78 -7.94 36.14 41.06
N LYS A 79 -7.31 37.32 41.02
CA LYS A 79 -5.94 37.55 41.54
C LYS A 79 -4.78 36.69 40.98
N LEU A 80 -4.10 37.22 39.97
CA LEU A 80 -2.63 37.23 39.83
C LEU A 80 -2.23 38.54 39.13
N MET A 81 -1.58 39.49 39.82
CA MET A 81 -0.12 39.67 39.78
C MET A 81 0.45 39.55 38.35
N SER A 82 0.48 40.61 37.54
CA SER A 82 1.42 41.75 37.58
C SER A 82 2.87 41.41 37.23
N PHE A 83 3.35 41.92 36.10
CA PHE A 83 4.67 42.56 35.98
C PHE A 83 4.52 43.72 34.96
N ALA A 84 5.33 44.77 35.13
CA ALA A 84 5.20 46.05 34.43
C ALA A 84 6.41 46.32 33.51
N ASN A 85 6.54 47.58 33.06
CA ASN A 85 7.64 48.15 32.28
C ASN A 85 7.63 47.75 30.79
N ASP A 86 7.87 48.64 29.82
CA ASP A 86 8.03 50.10 29.93
C ASP A 86 7.89 50.82 28.57
N SER A 87 7.84 52.15 28.66
CA SER A 87 8.32 53.13 27.65
C SER A 87 7.33 53.74 26.64
N TYR A 88 7.45 55.07 26.54
CA TYR A 88 7.17 55.93 25.38
C TYR A 88 5.70 56.17 24.95
N ASP A 89 4.96 56.90 25.79
CA ASP A 89 3.96 57.84 25.29
C ASP A 89 4.66 59.16 24.90
N SER A 90 4.14 59.88 23.91
CA SER A 90 4.77 61.08 23.33
C SER A 90 3.72 62.10 22.89
N CYS A 91 3.78 63.30 23.47
CA CYS A 91 2.73 64.30 23.40
C CYS A 91 2.53 64.90 21.99
N SER A 92 1.27 65.05 21.58
CA SER A 92 0.73 66.28 20.98
C SER A 92 -0.79 66.27 21.23
N GLU A 93 -1.44 67.25 21.85
CA GLU A 93 -1.36 68.72 21.71
C GLU A 93 -2.12 69.25 20.50
N SER A 94 -3.40 69.53 20.72
CA SER A 94 -4.12 70.67 20.14
C SER A 94 -5.38 70.89 20.98
N CYS A 95 -5.36 71.88 21.87
CA CYS A 95 -6.59 72.44 22.43
C CYS A 95 -7.28 73.26 21.35
N ASP A 96 -8.61 73.37 21.43
CA ASP A 96 -9.30 74.63 21.13
C ASP A 96 -10.56 74.66 22.00
N VAL A 97 -10.52 75.54 23.00
CA VAL A 97 -11.69 76.05 23.72
C VAL A 97 -11.76 77.51 23.31
N GLU A 98 -12.89 77.97 22.82
CA GLU A 98 -13.21 79.39 22.87
C GLU A 98 -14.63 79.61 23.35
N GLU A 99 -14.83 80.78 23.95
CA GLU A 99 -15.87 81.02 24.93
C GLU A 99 -16.80 82.19 24.54
N SER A 100 -18.06 82.09 24.99
CA SER A 100 -18.91 83.23 25.39
C SER A 100 -19.33 84.28 24.33
N GLY A 101 -20.47 84.92 24.61
CA GLY A 101 -21.07 85.91 23.69
C GLY A 101 -22.46 86.43 24.07
N GLU A 102 -22.90 86.26 25.33
CA GLU A 102 -24.09 86.93 25.86
C GLU A 102 -23.69 88.26 26.54
N SER A 103 -24.42 89.33 26.26
CA SER A 103 -24.32 90.60 27.00
C SER A 103 -25.62 91.40 26.85
N GLU A 104 -25.89 92.26 27.83
CA GLU A 104 -27.16 92.98 28.05
C GLU A 104 -26.83 94.45 28.43
N ILE A 105 -27.82 95.34 28.37
CA ILE A 105 -27.81 96.72 28.91
C ILE A 105 -26.98 97.75 28.11
N ASP A 106 -27.63 98.80 27.58
CA ASP A 106 -27.43 100.18 28.09
C ASP A 106 -28.51 101.19 27.62
N ASP A 107 -28.74 102.23 28.42
CA ASP A 107 -29.54 103.45 28.16
C ASP A 107 -29.14 104.52 29.20
N PRO A 108 -28.52 105.66 28.78
CA PRO A 108 -29.11 106.95 29.19
C PRO A 108 -28.89 108.19 28.27
N GLU A 109 -29.94 109.02 28.21
CA GLU A 109 -29.97 110.51 28.35
C GLU A 109 -29.28 111.54 27.39
N GLN A 110 -30.09 112.55 27.02
CA GLN A 110 -29.79 114.02 26.86
C GLN A 110 -28.83 114.50 25.71
N GLU A 111 -28.78 115.79 25.29
CA GLU A 111 -29.62 117.00 25.59
C GLU A 111 -30.25 117.57 24.27
N GLU A 112 -30.28 118.84 23.80
CA GLU A 112 -29.81 120.20 24.19
C GLU A 112 -30.81 121.28 23.63
N GLU A 113 -30.43 122.55 23.39
CA GLU A 113 -31.36 123.66 23.07
C GLU A 113 -31.19 124.34 21.68
N SER A 114 -32.08 125.30 21.35
CA SER A 114 -31.63 126.71 21.14
C SER A 114 -32.80 127.72 21.08
N LYS A 115 -32.52 128.97 21.48
CA LYS A 115 -33.39 130.17 21.52
C LYS A 115 -32.95 131.13 20.38
N PHE A 116 -33.69 132.09 19.81
CA PHE A 116 -34.45 133.27 20.31
C PHE A 116 -35.50 133.67 19.20
N ASP A 117 -36.34 134.72 19.22
CA ASP A 117 -36.17 136.10 19.76
C ASP A 117 -37.50 136.85 20.05
N ASN A 118 -37.41 138.08 20.60
CA ASN A 118 -38.50 138.81 21.29
C ASN A 118 -39.08 140.05 20.56
N CYS A 119 -40.27 140.47 21.00
CA CYS A 119 -40.68 141.88 21.19
C CYS A 119 -41.85 141.89 22.22
N ALA A 120 -41.63 142.37 23.45
CA ALA A 120 -41.82 143.77 23.88
C ALA A 120 -43.26 144.29 23.63
N GLU A 121 -44.19 144.34 24.60
CA GLU A 121 -44.19 144.98 25.95
C GLU A 121 -44.34 146.51 25.91
N LEU A 122 -45.41 147.03 26.53
CA LEU A 122 -45.52 148.41 27.04
C LEU A 122 -46.61 148.52 28.14
N GLU A 123 -46.49 149.57 28.94
CA GLU A 123 -46.92 149.65 30.35
C GLU A 123 -48.39 150.05 30.63
N GLU A 124 -48.71 150.06 31.93
CA GLU A 124 -49.94 150.52 32.57
C GLU A 124 -50.25 152.02 32.31
N VAL A 125 -51.54 152.39 32.37
CA VAL A 125 -51.95 153.66 33.01
C VAL A 125 -53.20 153.43 33.86
N GLN A 126 -53.05 153.58 35.17
CA GLN A 126 -54.15 153.73 36.13
C GLN A 126 -54.60 155.20 36.18
N PHE A 127 -55.90 155.47 36.30
CA PHE A 127 -56.39 156.79 36.72
C PHE A 127 -57.37 156.67 37.88
N VAL A 128 -57.28 157.61 38.82
CA VAL A 128 -58.00 157.62 40.10
C VAL A 128 -59.06 158.72 40.07
N ALA A 129 -60.11 158.58 40.89
CA ALA A 129 -61.17 159.57 40.98
C ALA A 129 -60.82 160.73 41.93
N GLU A 130 -61.02 161.96 41.46
CA GLU A 130 -61.32 163.17 42.25
C GLU A 130 -62.24 164.03 41.35
N ASN A 131 -63.46 164.49 41.71
CA ASN A 131 -64.03 165.17 42.90
C ASN A 131 -64.02 166.72 42.77
N ASP A 132 -65.05 167.35 43.36
CA ASP A 132 -65.19 168.80 43.62
C ASP A 132 -65.40 169.74 42.37
N VAL A 133 -66.09 170.90 42.45
CA VAL A 133 -66.58 171.64 43.62
C VAL A 133 -67.82 172.55 43.32
N MET A 134 -68.57 172.92 44.38
CA MET A 134 -69.40 174.13 44.64
C MET A 134 -70.11 174.88 43.48
N GLU A 135 -71.44 175.08 43.52
CA GLU A 135 -72.20 176.05 44.35
C GLU A 135 -72.10 177.52 43.88
N ILE A 136 -73.22 178.06 43.37
CA ILE A 136 -73.63 179.46 43.62
C ILE A 136 -75.11 179.45 44.02
N GLU A 137 -75.35 179.61 45.31
CA GLU A 137 -76.63 180.04 45.89
C GLU A 137 -76.56 181.56 46.17
N ARG A 138 -77.71 182.22 46.45
CA ARG A 138 -77.83 183.58 47.07
C ARG A 138 -77.30 184.75 46.21
N LEU A 139 -77.72 186.02 46.32
CA LEU A 139 -78.77 186.83 47.01
C LEU A 139 -79.25 187.89 45.96
N GLY A 140 -80.20 188.81 46.13
CA GLY A 140 -81.08 189.30 47.20
C GLY A 140 -82.16 190.21 46.54
N GLU A 141 -83.25 190.64 47.19
CA GLU A 141 -83.33 191.84 48.07
C GLU A 141 -82.94 193.15 47.34
N GLU A 142 -83.71 194.25 47.38
CA GLU A 142 -84.71 194.67 48.38
C GLU A 142 -85.81 195.60 47.81
N ASN A 143 -86.82 195.96 48.63
CA ASN A 143 -88.00 196.75 48.25
C ASN A 143 -87.73 198.27 48.10
N LYS A 144 -88.55 198.94 47.25
CA LYS A 144 -89.08 200.29 47.54
C LYS A 144 -90.28 200.67 46.69
N ASP A 145 -91.31 201.19 47.34
CA ASP A 145 -92.47 201.79 46.68
C ASP A 145 -92.10 203.10 45.96
N HIS A 146 -92.59 203.26 44.73
CA HIS A 146 -93.79 204.07 44.54
C HIS A 146 -94.34 204.00 43.11
N LYS A 147 -95.60 203.53 43.03
CA LYS A 147 -96.67 204.08 42.19
C LYS A 147 -96.56 203.98 40.65
N ASP A 148 -97.38 203.07 40.12
CA ASP A 148 -98.08 203.12 38.83
C ASP A 148 -97.31 203.38 37.51
N GLN A 149 -97.42 202.38 36.62
CA GLN A 149 -97.18 202.41 35.17
C GLN A 149 -95.74 202.22 34.63
N ASN A 150 -95.67 201.50 33.50
CA ASN A 150 -94.61 201.51 32.48
C ASN A 150 -93.26 200.78 32.73
N LYS A 151 -93.30 199.44 32.91
CA LYS A 151 -92.12 198.56 32.69
C LYS A 151 -92.49 197.14 32.22
N GLN A 152 -92.67 196.96 30.90
CA GLN A 152 -92.81 195.64 30.25
C GLN A 152 -92.18 195.67 28.84
N LYS A 153 -90.98 195.06 28.65
CA LYS A 153 -90.52 194.67 27.29
C LYS A 153 -89.31 193.72 27.12
N TYR A 154 -88.53 193.36 28.15
CA TYR A 154 -87.18 192.78 27.94
C TYR A 154 -86.82 191.42 28.58
N ASN A 155 -87.73 190.71 29.27
CA ASN A 155 -87.39 189.46 30.02
C ASN A 155 -87.99 188.15 29.44
N ILE A 156 -88.34 188.09 28.14
CA ILE A 156 -88.93 186.88 27.53
C ILE A 156 -87.93 186.09 26.66
N TYR A 157 -86.97 186.74 26.03
CA TYR A 157 -86.17 186.16 24.94
C TYR A 157 -85.17 185.09 25.41
N GLU A 158 -84.45 185.35 26.50
CA GLU A 158 -83.34 184.52 26.99
C GLU A 158 -83.80 183.13 27.49
N VAL A 159 -84.97 183.08 28.12
CA VAL A 159 -85.60 181.83 28.61
C VAL A 159 -86.05 180.91 27.47
N VAL A 160 -86.23 181.43 26.25
CA VAL A 160 -86.54 180.61 25.07
C VAL A 160 -85.29 179.92 24.54
N MET A 161 -84.19 180.67 24.34
CA MET A 161 -82.94 180.12 23.79
C MET A 161 -82.42 178.92 24.58
N LEU A 162 -82.34 179.03 25.92
CA LEU A 162 -81.86 177.94 26.79
C LEU A 162 -82.79 176.72 26.78
N ARG A 163 -84.09 176.88 26.50
CA ARG A 163 -85.02 175.76 26.33
C ARG A 163 -84.78 175.04 25.01
N GLU A 164 -84.52 175.77 23.93
CA GLU A 164 -84.19 175.19 22.63
C GLU A 164 -82.87 174.42 22.68
N GLU A 165 -81.84 174.96 23.34
CA GLU A 165 -80.55 174.28 23.55
C GLU A 165 -80.68 173.00 24.39
N ILE A 166 -81.37 173.06 25.53
CA ILE A 166 -81.67 171.87 26.35
C ILE A 166 -82.47 170.83 25.54
N GLU A 167 -83.35 171.25 24.62
CA GLU A 167 -84.09 170.32 23.78
C GLU A 167 -83.25 169.76 22.62
N GLN A 168 -82.27 170.49 22.09
CA GLN A 168 -81.28 169.98 21.14
C GLN A 168 -80.39 168.92 21.80
N LEU A 169 -79.78 169.22 22.95
CA LEU A 169 -78.96 168.27 23.71
C LEU A 169 -79.75 167.00 24.11
N ARG A 170 -81.05 167.14 24.41
CA ARG A 170 -81.95 166.00 24.66
C ARG A 170 -82.29 165.18 23.40
N LYS A 171 -82.26 165.78 22.21
CA LYS A 171 -82.41 165.05 20.93
C LYS A 171 -81.12 164.30 20.60
N GLU A 172 -79.95 164.93 20.77
CA GLU A 172 -78.65 164.29 20.57
C GLU A 172 -78.44 163.11 21.53
N ASN A 173 -78.75 163.26 22.82
CA ASN A 173 -78.67 162.16 23.79
C ASN A 173 -79.61 160.98 23.46
N ARG A 174 -80.75 161.22 22.78
CA ARG A 174 -81.60 160.14 22.26
C ARG A 174 -80.92 159.44 21.09
N VAL A 175 -80.43 160.19 20.10
CA VAL A 175 -79.72 159.65 18.93
C VAL A 175 -78.49 158.83 19.36
N GLN A 176 -77.67 159.34 20.28
CA GLN A 176 -76.51 158.60 20.82
C GLN A 176 -76.93 157.33 21.56
N LYS A 177 -78.04 157.35 22.33
CA LYS A 177 -78.57 156.16 23.00
C LYS A 177 -79.10 155.13 22.00
N ASP A 178 -79.79 155.56 20.96
CA ASP A 178 -80.30 154.67 19.91
C ASP A 178 -79.15 154.10 19.05
N GLU A 179 -78.09 154.87 18.82
CA GLU A 179 -76.87 154.39 18.16
C GLU A 179 -76.09 153.40 19.05
N LEU A 180 -76.02 153.63 20.37
CA LEU A 180 -75.45 152.70 21.34
C LEU A 180 -76.24 151.39 21.40
N ASN A 181 -77.58 151.47 21.42
CA ASN A 181 -78.48 150.31 21.33
C ASN A 181 -78.23 149.54 20.01
N ARG A 182 -78.11 150.24 18.88
CA ARG A 182 -77.82 149.64 17.57
C ARG A 182 -76.46 148.95 17.55
N LYS A 183 -75.42 149.60 18.10
CA LYS A 183 -74.07 149.02 18.26
C LYS A 183 -74.11 147.76 19.13
N SER A 184 -74.91 147.75 20.20
CA SER A 184 -75.12 146.57 21.05
C SER A 184 -75.79 145.42 20.29
N ILE A 185 -76.82 145.68 19.48
CA ILE A 185 -77.46 144.66 18.62
C ILE A 185 -76.44 144.07 17.64
N THR A 186 -75.70 144.92 16.91
CA THR A 186 -74.66 144.43 15.97
C THR A 186 -73.50 143.71 16.66
N PHE A 187 -73.23 144.00 17.94
CA PHE A 187 -72.24 143.26 18.71
C PHE A 187 -72.71 141.84 19.03
N VAL A 188 -74.01 141.63 19.33
CA VAL A 188 -74.59 140.29 19.51
C VAL A 188 -74.54 139.50 18.19
N GLU A 189 -74.88 140.12 17.06
CA GLU A 189 -74.75 139.50 15.73
C GLU A 189 -73.31 139.11 15.42
N LEU A 190 -72.33 139.96 15.73
CA LEU A 190 -70.89 139.66 15.56
C LEU A 190 -70.38 138.57 16.51
N MET A 191 -70.96 138.42 17.71
CA MET A 191 -70.64 137.32 18.61
C MET A 191 -71.19 135.99 18.09
N MET A 192 -72.42 135.95 17.58
CA MET A 192 -73.00 134.76 16.96
C MET A 192 -72.20 134.33 15.72
N LEU A 193 -71.87 135.26 14.82
CA LEU A 193 -71.06 134.96 13.63
C LEU A 193 -69.64 134.51 13.98
N ARG A 194 -69.06 135.02 15.08
CA ARG A 194 -67.77 134.54 15.61
C ARG A 194 -67.88 133.10 16.11
N GLU A 195 -68.94 132.78 16.85
CA GLU A 195 -69.19 131.43 17.38
C GLU A 195 -69.44 130.42 16.24
N GLU A 196 -70.21 130.80 15.23
CA GLU A 196 -70.40 130.01 13.99
C GLU A 196 -69.08 129.79 13.24
N ILE A 197 -68.26 130.83 13.05
CA ILE A 197 -66.92 130.71 12.43
C ILE A 197 -66.01 129.80 13.28
N GLU A 198 -66.10 129.84 14.60
CA GLU A 198 -65.30 128.98 15.47
C GLU A 198 -65.78 127.52 15.46
N GLN A 199 -67.09 127.28 15.36
CA GLN A 199 -67.67 125.95 15.16
C GLN A 199 -67.27 125.37 13.79
N LEU A 200 -67.39 126.15 12.71
CA LEU A 200 -66.95 125.76 11.37
C LEU A 200 -65.44 125.49 11.32
N ARG A 201 -64.62 126.24 12.08
CA ARG A 201 -63.18 125.95 12.22
C ARG A 201 -62.93 124.62 12.91
N LYS A 202 -63.62 124.34 14.03
CA LYS A 202 -63.53 123.05 14.76
C LYS A 202 -63.96 121.87 13.88
N GLU A 203 -65.00 122.05 13.07
CA GLU A 203 -65.45 121.06 12.09
C GLU A 203 -64.39 120.86 10.98
N ASN A 204 -63.84 121.92 10.41
CA ASN A 204 -62.78 121.84 9.39
C ASN A 204 -61.50 121.15 9.93
N THR A 205 -61.13 121.35 11.20
CA THR A 205 -60.03 120.59 11.82
C THR A 205 -60.38 119.11 11.96
N ALA A 206 -61.58 118.77 12.46
CA ALA A 206 -62.01 117.38 12.59
C ALA A 206 -62.08 116.65 11.24
N GLN A 207 -62.62 117.29 10.19
CA GLN A 207 -62.65 116.75 8.83
C GLN A 207 -61.24 116.57 8.25
N LYS A 208 -60.30 117.46 8.56
CA LYS A 208 -58.89 117.33 8.16
C LYS A 208 -58.21 116.17 8.88
N ASP A 209 -58.45 115.99 10.17
CA ASP A 209 -57.85 114.90 10.95
C ASP A 209 -58.44 113.54 10.55
N GLU A 210 -59.74 113.48 10.23
CA GLU A 210 -60.36 112.33 9.56
C GLU A 210 -59.72 112.02 8.20
N LEU A 211 -59.34 113.04 7.42
CA LEU A 211 -58.68 112.85 6.12
C LEU A 211 -57.26 112.30 6.31
N ASN A 212 -56.48 112.91 7.21
CA ASN A 212 -55.14 112.42 7.59
C ASN A 212 -55.20 110.95 8.05
N GLN A 213 -56.21 110.58 8.86
CA GLN A 213 -56.38 109.21 9.33
C GLN A 213 -56.76 108.24 8.21
N LYS A 214 -57.58 108.67 7.24
CA LYS A 214 -57.91 107.88 6.04
C LYS A 214 -56.67 107.67 5.15
N ASP A 215 -55.80 108.67 5.02
CA ASP A 215 -54.56 108.55 4.26
C ASP A 215 -53.58 107.55 4.92
N ILE A 216 -53.46 107.54 6.25
CA ILE A 216 -52.68 106.54 7.01
C ILE A 216 -53.24 105.13 6.76
N ILE A 217 -54.55 104.93 6.93
CA ILE A 217 -55.21 103.62 6.69
C ILE A 217 -55.06 103.18 5.23
N CYS A 218 -55.10 104.10 4.27
CA CYS A 218 -54.83 103.81 2.87
C CYS A 218 -53.39 103.32 2.63
N GLY A 219 -52.40 103.91 3.31
CA GLY A 219 -51.00 103.49 3.29
C GLY A 219 -50.80 102.09 3.87
N GLU A 220 -51.30 101.84 5.08
CA GLU A 220 -51.29 100.50 5.71
C GLU A 220 -51.96 99.45 4.80
N ALA A 221 -53.08 99.79 4.19
CA ALA A 221 -53.78 98.91 3.27
C ALA A 221 -53.03 98.66 1.96
N VAL A 222 -52.10 99.53 1.52
CA VAL A 222 -51.18 99.23 0.40
C VAL A 222 -50.15 98.21 0.83
N ILE A 223 -49.48 98.42 1.97
CA ILE A 223 -48.45 97.50 2.48
C ILE A 223 -49.03 96.09 2.68
N LEU A 224 -50.20 95.97 3.31
CA LEU A 224 -50.88 94.68 3.50
C LEU A 224 -51.32 94.03 2.17
N ARG A 225 -51.62 94.81 1.11
CA ARG A 225 -51.88 94.25 -0.23
C ARG A 225 -50.61 93.72 -0.88
N GLU A 226 -49.49 94.41 -0.74
CA GLU A 226 -48.19 93.98 -1.27
C GLU A 226 -47.69 92.71 -0.55
N GLU A 227 -47.85 92.63 0.77
CA GLU A 227 -47.58 91.42 1.57
C GLU A 227 -48.48 90.25 1.14
N ILE A 228 -49.78 90.45 1.01
CA ILE A 228 -50.72 89.43 0.50
C ILE A 228 -50.36 88.99 -0.94
N GLU A 229 -49.89 89.90 -1.80
CA GLU A 229 -49.42 89.54 -3.13
C GLU A 229 -48.12 88.74 -3.10
N GLN A 230 -47.18 89.07 -2.21
CA GLN A 230 -45.94 88.31 -2.03
C GLN A 230 -46.20 86.91 -1.45
N LEU A 231 -46.94 86.80 -0.35
CA LEU A 231 -47.39 85.52 0.19
C LEU A 231 -48.19 84.74 -0.87
N GLY A 232 -48.95 85.42 -1.71
CA GLY A 232 -49.67 84.88 -2.86
C GLY A 232 -48.80 84.43 -4.04
N LYS A 233 -47.53 84.84 -4.12
CA LYS A 233 -46.50 84.33 -5.05
C LYS A 233 -45.78 83.13 -4.43
N GLU A 234 -45.35 83.25 -3.17
CA GLU A 234 -44.68 82.19 -2.42
C GLU A 234 -45.54 80.92 -2.30
N ASN A 235 -46.85 81.06 -2.02
CA ASN A 235 -47.79 79.93 -2.02
C ASN A 235 -47.97 79.26 -3.39
N ARG A 236 -47.70 79.95 -4.51
CA ARG A 236 -47.69 79.31 -5.85
C ARG A 236 -46.43 78.48 -6.03
N VAL A 237 -45.26 79.05 -5.72
CA VAL A 237 -43.97 78.35 -5.78
C VAL A 237 -43.99 77.09 -4.90
N LEU A 238 -44.47 77.19 -3.66
CA LEU A 238 -44.60 76.04 -2.75
C LEU A 238 -45.58 74.97 -3.27
N LYS A 239 -46.65 75.37 -3.98
CA LYS A 239 -47.61 74.44 -4.60
C LYS A 239 -47.02 73.75 -5.84
N ASP A 240 -46.24 74.47 -6.64
CA ASP A 240 -45.56 73.93 -7.82
C ASP A 240 -44.41 72.99 -7.38
N GLU A 241 -43.67 73.33 -6.33
CA GLU A 241 -42.74 72.43 -5.64
C GLU A 241 -43.41 71.17 -5.08
N LEU A 242 -44.57 71.30 -4.43
CA LEU A 242 -45.34 70.15 -3.92
C LEU A 242 -45.75 69.22 -5.07
N SER A 243 -46.14 69.80 -6.21
CA SER A 243 -46.51 69.07 -7.42
C SER A 243 -45.30 68.34 -8.02
N GLN A 244 -44.13 68.98 -8.08
CA GLN A 244 -42.87 68.33 -8.48
C GLN A 244 -42.46 67.21 -7.52
N LYS A 245 -42.59 67.42 -6.20
CA LYS A 245 -42.31 66.40 -5.18
C LYS A 245 -43.24 65.18 -5.33
N SER A 246 -44.48 65.35 -5.79
CA SER A 246 -45.36 64.22 -6.13
C SER A 246 -44.81 63.39 -7.30
N ILE A 247 -44.40 64.04 -8.40
CA ILE A 247 -43.85 63.36 -9.58
C ILE A 247 -42.57 62.59 -9.20
N ILE A 248 -41.69 63.20 -8.39
CA ILE A 248 -40.46 62.56 -7.90
C ILE A 248 -40.78 61.35 -7.00
N CYS A 249 -41.84 61.40 -6.20
CA CYS A 249 -42.30 60.25 -5.41
C CYS A 249 -42.76 59.09 -6.31
N ASP A 250 -43.47 59.36 -7.41
CA ASP A 250 -43.91 58.34 -8.37
C ASP A 250 -42.72 57.72 -9.11
N GLU A 251 -41.75 58.52 -9.57
CA GLU A 251 -40.49 58.03 -10.16
C GLU A 251 -39.69 57.16 -9.18
N VAL A 252 -39.57 57.61 -7.91
CA VAL A 252 -38.91 56.87 -6.84
C VAL A 252 -39.65 55.57 -6.50
N MET A 253 -40.97 55.50 -6.69
CA MET A 253 -41.74 54.27 -6.54
C MET A 253 -41.44 53.28 -7.67
N MET A 254 -41.49 53.74 -8.93
CA MET A 254 -41.14 52.92 -10.10
C MET A 254 -39.72 52.33 -10.00
N LEU A 255 -38.73 53.15 -9.64
CA LEU A 255 -37.34 52.70 -9.45
C LEU A 255 -37.19 51.70 -8.28
N ARG A 256 -38.03 51.77 -7.25
CA ARG A 256 -38.04 50.78 -6.16
C ARG A 256 -38.62 49.44 -6.61
N GLU A 257 -39.65 49.46 -7.45
CA GLU A 257 -40.22 48.25 -8.04
C GLU A 257 -39.24 47.56 -9.00
N GLU A 258 -38.58 48.33 -9.87
CA GLU A 258 -37.52 47.84 -10.76
C GLU A 258 -36.34 47.23 -9.96
N ILE A 259 -35.85 47.94 -8.93
CA ILE A 259 -34.78 47.42 -8.05
C ILE A 259 -35.21 46.11 -7.35
N GLU A 260 -36.46 45.98 -6.90
CA GLU A 260 -36.92 44.75 -6.26
C GLU A 260 -37.22 43.63 -7.27
N GLN A 261 -37.56 43.95 -8.52
CA GLN A 261 -37.56 42.98 -9.63
C GLN A 261 -36.14 42.46 -9.89
N PHE A 262 -35.16 43.33 -10.13
CA PHE A 262 -33.77 42.91 -10.32
C PHE A 262 -33.24 42.11 -9.12
N ARG A 263 -33.64 42.42 -7.88
CA ARG A 263 -33.30 41.61 -6.70
C ARG A 263 -33.96 40.22 -6.73
N LYS A 264 -35.22 40.09 -7.17
CA LYS A 264 -35.87 38.77 -7.36
C LYS A 264 -35.15 37.94 -8.43
N GLU A 265 -34.78 38.57 -9.55
CA GLU A 265 -34.02 37.92 -10.63
C GLU A 265 -32.64 37.48 -10.17
N ASN A 266 -31.89 38.34 -9.46
CA ASN A 266 -30.58 37.98 -8.88
C ASN A 266 -30.69 36.87 -7.83
N ARG A 267 -31.76 36.84 -7.01
CA ARG A 267 -32.03 35.72 -6.08
C ARG A 267 -32.30 34.41 -6.84
N ALA A 268 -33.04 34.45 -7.94
CA ALA A 268 -33.32 33.28 -8.78
C ALA A 268 -32.05 32.77 -9.49
N GLN A 269 -31.27 33.64 -10.12
CA GLN A 269 -29.99 33.29 -10.76
C GLN A 269 -28.99 32.71 -9.74
N LYS A 270 -28.93 33.26 -8.52
CA LYS A 270 -28.10 32.69 -7.44
C LYS A 270 -28.57 31.31 -7.01
N HIS A 271 -29.88 31.05 -6.98
CA HIS A 271 -30.41 29.72 -6.70
C HIS A 271 -30.07 28.73 -7.82
N GLU A 272 -30.18 29.15 -9.08
CA GLU A 272 -29.78 28.34 -10.25
C GLU A 272 -28.28 28.04 -10.25
N LEU A 273 -27.43 29.00 -9.87
CA LEU A 273 -25.98 28.80 -9.70
C LEU A 273 -25.71 27.75 -8.61
N ASN A 274 -26.29 27.92 -7.41
CA ASN A 274 -26.14 26.96 -6.32
C ASN A 274 -26.60 25.54 -6.72
N GLN A 275 -27.65 25.42 -7.53
CA GLN A 275 -28.10 24.12 -8.06
C GLN A 275 -27.09 23.52 -9.05
N LYS A 276 -26.49 24.34 -9.93
CA LYS A 276 -25.41 23.89 -10.82
C LYS A 276 -24.17 23.45 -10.04
N ASP A 277 -23.82 24.13 -8.95
CA ASP A 277 -22.70 23.73 -8.09
C ASP A 277 -22.95 22.37 -7.42
N ILE A 278 -24.18 22.11 -6.94
CA ILE A 278 -24.59 20.81 -6.40
C ILE A 278 -24.49 19.72 -7.47
N ILE A 279 -25.06 19.95 -8.65
CA ILE A 279 -25.03 19.01 -9.79
C ILE A 279 -23.59 18.73 -10.26
N CYS A 280 -22.72 19.75 -10.25
CA CYS A 280 -21.29 19.58 -10.54
C CYS A 280 -20.59 18.71 -9.48
N GLY A 281 -20.94 18.85 -8.20
CA GLY A 281 -20.46 17.98 -7.12
C GLY A 281 -20.90 16.53 -7.29
N GLU A 282 -22.20 16.30 -7.54
CA GLU A 282 -22.75 14.97 -7.82
C GLU A 282 -22.08 14.32 -9.06
N ALA A 283 -21.90 15.09 -10.14
CA ALA A 283 -21.23 14.63 -11.35
C ALA A 283 -19.73 14.36 -11.15
N MET A 284 -19.07 15.03 -10.20
CA MET A 284 -17.68 14.74 -9.81
C MET A 284 -17.61 13.43 -9.03
N MET A 285 -18.46 13.24 -8.01
CA MET A 285 -18.55 11.99 -7.24
C MET A 285 -18.84 10.78 -8.16
N SER A 286 -19.81 10.90 -9.07
CA SER A 286 -20.12 9.83 -10.03
C SER A 286 -19.00 9.58 -11.05
N ARG A 287 -18.15 10.57 -11.34
CA ARG A 287 -16.96 10.40 -12.19
C ARG A 287 -15.86 9.66 -11.43
N GLU A 288 -15.63 10.00 -10.17
CA GLU A 288 -14.64 9.33 -9.30
C GLU A 288 -15.04 7.86 -9.07
N GLU A 289 -16.30 7.59 -8.75
CA GLU A 289 -16.85 6.23 -8.62
C GLU A 289 -16.66 5.44 -9.92
N LYS A 290 -16.99 6.04 -11.08
CA LYS A 290 -16.78 5.40 -12.39
C LYS A 290 -15.30 5.16 -12.70
N GLU A 291 -14.39 6.05 -12.30
CA GLU A 291 -12.95 5.83 -12.48
C GLU A 291 -12.43 4.73 -11.55
N GLN A 292 -12.92 4.66 -10.32
CA GLN A 292 -12.60 3.59 -9.36
C GLN A 292 -13.09 2.23 -9.85
N LEU A 293 -14.35 2.13 -10.28
CA LEU A 293 -14.91 0.93 -10.90
C LEU A 293 -14.14 0.55 -12.19
N SER A 294 -13.66 1.53 -12.97
CA SER A 294 -12.82 1.25 -14.14
C SER A 294 -11.47 0.64 -13.76
N LYS A 295 -10.84 1.09 -12.67
CA LYS A 295 -9.58 0.52 -12.15
C LYS A 295 -9.80 -0.90 -11.63
N GLU A 296 -10.87 -1.12 -10.87
CA GLU A 296 -11.26 -2.44 -10.38
C GLU A 296 -11.53 -3.42 -11.53
N ASN A 297 -12.27 -3.01 -12.57
CA ASN A 297 -12.49 -3.82 -13.77
C ASN A 297 -11.19 -4.15 -14.52
N THR A 298 -10.18 -3.27 -14.55
CA THR A 298 -8.87 -3.63 -15.13
C THR A 298 -8.14 -4.68 -14.29
N VAL A 299 -8.13 -4.56 -12.96
CA VAL A 299 -7.51 -5.57 -12.08
C VAL A 299 -8.21 -6.93 -12.19
N LEU A 300 -9.55 -6.96 -12.17
CA LEU A 300 -10.33 -8.19 -12.34
C LEU A 300 -10.11 -8.84 -13.71
N LYS A 301 -9.88 -8.06 -14.76
CA LYS A 301 -9.53 -8.56 -16.09
C LYS A 301 -8.13 -9.18 -16.12
N ASP A 302 -7.15 -8.56 -15.47
CA ASP A 302 -5.80 -9.10 -15.40
C ASP A 302 -5.72 -10.35 -14.50
N GLU A 303 -6.49 -10.40 -13.41
CA GLU A 303 -6.72 -11.64 -12.65
C GLU A 303 -7.35 -12.75 -13.50
N LEU A 304 -8.32 -12.43 -14.35
CA LEU A 304 -8.96 -13.41 -15.25
C LEU A 304 -7.97 -13.93 -16.29
N ASN A 305 -7.14 -13.05 -16.85
CA ASN A 305 -6.04 -13.42 -17.76
C ASN A 305 -5.04 -14.36 -17.07
N GLN A 306 -4.61 -14.05 -15.83
CA GLN A 306 -3.74 -14.92 -15.04
C GLN A 306 -4.39 -16.28 -14.73
N LYS A 307 -5.68 -16.30 -14.35
CA LYS A 307 -6.43 -17.54 -14.13
C LYS A 307 -6.53 -18.38 -15.40
N SER A 308 -6.59 -17.74 -16.57
CA SER A 308 -6.54 -18.43 -17.87
C SER A 308 -5.17 -19.06 -18.17
N ILE A 309 -4.07 -18.38 -17.84
CA ILE A 309 -2.70 -18.91 -17.99
C ILE A 309 -2.49 -20.12 -17.05
N ILE A 310 -2.82 -19.96 -15.77
CA ILE A 310 -2.75 -21.03 -14.76
C ILE A 310 -3.62 -22.23 -15.15
N CYS A 311 -4.78 -22.00 -15.80
CA CYS A 311 -5.61 -23.09 -16.32
C CYS A 311 -4.91 -23.90 -17.43
N GLY A 312 -4.15 -23.23 -18.31
CA GLY A 312 -3.30 -23.88 -19.31
C GLY A 312 -2.14 -24.66 -18.69
N GLU A 313 -1.42 -24.08 -17.71
CA GLU A 313 -0.36 -24.78 -16.96
C GLU A 313 -0.91 -26.03 -16.24
N VAL A 314 -2.07 -25.92 -15.61
CA VAL A 314 -2.78 -27.04 -14.96
C VAL A 314 -3.29 -28.08 -15.97
N MET A 315 -3.50 -27.73 -17.24
CA MET A 315 -3.82 -28.69 -18.31
C MET A 315 -2.57 -29.47 -18.72
N MET A 316 -1.46 -28.77 -19.02
CA MET A 316 -0.16 -29.38 -19.34
C MET A 316 0.29 -30.37 -18.25
N LEU A 317 0.24 -29.95 -16.98
CA LEU A 317 0.61 -30.81 -15.84
C LEU A 317 -0.30 -32.03 -15.67
N ARG A 318 -1.57 -31.97 -16.12
CA ARG A 318 -2.47 -33.15 -16.11
C ARG A 318 -2.12 -34.13 -17.21
N GLU A 319 -1.75 -33.64 -18.40
CA GLU A 319 -1.29 -34.48 -19.50
C GLU A 319 0.02 -35.18 -19.14
N GLU A 320 1.00 -34.46 -18.58
CA GLU A 320 2.25 -35.02 -18.06
C GLU A 320 2.00 -36.07 -16.95
N ILE A 321 1.10 -35.80 -16.00
CA ILE A 321 0.73 -36.76 -14.95
C ILE A 321 0.07 -38.02 -15.53
N GLU A 322 -0.77 -37.94 -16.57
CA GLU A 322 -1.39 -39.13 -17.16
C GLU A 322 -0.41 -39.89 -18.07
N GLN A 323 0.50 -39.22 -18.77
CA GLN A 323 1.63 -39.87 -19.46
C GLN A 323 2.48 -40.70 -18.47
N PHE A 324 2.92 -40.11 -17.36
CA PHE A 324 3.63 -40.85 -16.31
C PHE A 324 2.80 -42.00 -15.72
N ARG A 325 1.47 -41.89 -15.65
CA ARG A 325 0.61 -43.00 -15.22
C ARG A 325 0.55 -44.12 -16.25
N GLU A 326 0.52 -43.81 -17.55
CA GLU A 326 0.57 -44.82 -18.61
C GLU A 326 1.92 -45.53 -18.66
N GLU A 327 3.03 -44.82 -18.50
CA GLU A 327 4.36 -45.41 -18.33
C GLU A 327 4.41 -46.35 -17.11
N ASN A 328 3.90 -45.91 -15.96
CA ASN A 328 3.84 -46.76 -14.75
C ASN A 328 2.92 -47.99 -14.93
N ARG A 329 1.82 -47.88 -15.69
CA ARG A 329 0.98 -49.04 -16.07
C ARG A 329 1.76 -50.02 -16.95
N ALA A 330 2.50 -49.52 -17.94
CA ALA A 330 3.32 -50.34 -18.85
C ALA A 330 4.48 -51.03 -18.11
N GLN A 331 5.24 -50.31 -17.30
CA GLN A 331 6.33 -50.86 -16.48
C GLN A 331 5.81 -51.94 -15.51
N LYS A 332 4.63 -51.74 -14.91
CA LYS A 332 3.99 -52.77 -14.07
C LYS A 332 3.58 -54.01 -14.87
N HIS A 333 3.13 -53.85 -16.11
CA HIS A 333 2.82 -54.97 -16.99
C HIS A 333 4.09 -55.75 -17.38
N GLU A 334 5.19 -55.07 -17.70
CA GLU A 334 6.49 -55.70 -17.91
C GLU A 334 6.99 -56.46 -16.67
N LEU A 335 6.82 -55.89 -15.46
CA LEU A 335 7.22 -56.55 -14.22
C LEU A 335 6.46 -57.86 -14.03
N ASN A 336 5.12 -57.82 -14.16
CA ASN A 336 4.28 -59.02 -14.08
C ASN A 336 4.68 -60.07 -15.14
N GLN A 337 5.07 -59.67 -16.36
CA GLN A 337 5.57 -60.59 -17.38
C GLN A 337 6.94 -61.20 -17.00
N LYS A 338 7.85 -60.40 -16.43
CA LYS A 338 9.15 -60.87 -15.93
C LYS A 338 8.98 -61.86 -14.77
N ASP A 339 7.99 -61.65 -13.90
CA ASP A 339 7.65 -62.60 -12.82
C ASP A 339 7.12 -63.93 -13.37
N ILE A 340 6.25 -63.91 -14.40
CA ILE A 340 5.76 -65.13 -15.08
C ILE A 340 6.92 -65.89 -15.72
N ILE A 341 7.77 -65.21 -16.50
CA ILE A 341 8.94 -65.81 -17.17
C ILE A 341 9.94 -66.35 -16.13
N CYS A 342 10.08 -65.69 -14.98
CA CYS A 342 10.90 -66.18 -13.87
C CYS A 342 10.36 -67.51 -13.31
N GLY A 343 9.03 -67.61 -13.13
CA GLY A 343 8.36 -68.85 -12.74
C GLY A 343 8.55 -69.98 -13.76
N GLU A 344 8.35 -69.71 -15.05
CA GLU A 344 8.59 -70.68 -16.14
C GLU A 344 10.06 -71.13 -16.20
N THR A 345 11.00 -70.20 -15.99
CA THR A 345 12.44 -70.48 -15.91
C THR A 345 12.80 -71.33 -14.69
N MET A 346 12.10 -71.14 -13.56
CA MET A 346 12.28 -71.94 -12.35
C MET A 346 11.75 -73.36 -12.55
N MET A 347 10.54 -73.54 -13.11
CA MET A 347 9.99 -74.84 -13.48
C MET A 347 10.94 -75.61 -14.42
N SER A 348 11.45 -74.94 -15.46
CA SER A 348 12.39 -75.55 -16.41
C SER A 348 13.74 -75.91 -15.77
N ARG A 349 14.19 -75.16 -14.75
CA ARG A 349 15.38 -75.53 -13.96
C ARG A 349 15.14 -76.75 -13.09
N GLU A 350 13.98 -76.86 -12.45
CA GLU A 350 13.62 -78.03 -11.64
C GLU A 350 13.51 -79.29 -12.52
N GLU A 351 12.93 -79.17 -13.72
CA GLU A 351 12.90 -80.25 -14.73
C GLU A 351 14.31 -80.65 -15.19
N ILE A 352 15.19 -79.69 -15.51
CA ILE A 352 16.59 -79.95 -15.88
C ILE A 352 17.36 -80.60 -14.71
N GLU A 353 17.13 -80.19 -13.46
CA GLU A 353 17.77 -80.80 -12.29
C GLU A 353 17.29 -82.25 -12.08
N GLN A 354 15.99 -82.51 -12.30
CA GLN A 354 15.42 -83.84 -12.21
C GLN A 354 15.95 -84.76 -13.32
N LEU A 355 15.98 -84.29 -14.57
CA LEU A 355 16.61 -84.99 -15.69
C LEU A 355 18.11 -85.19 -15.48
N SER A 356 18.81 -84.26 -14.82
CA SER A 356 20.22 -84.44 -14.45
C SER A 356 20.41 -85.55 -13.42
N LYS A 357 19.53 -85.67 -12.42
CA LYS A 357 19.54 -86.77 -11.44
C LYS A 357 19.29 -88.11 -12.13
N GLU A 358 18.28 -88.18 -13.01
CA GLU A 358 17.99 -89.38 -13.79
C GLU A 358 19.17 -89.78 -14.69
N ASN A 359 19.80 -88.82 -15.39
CA ASN A 359 21.01 -89.07 -16.17
C ASN A 359 22.20 -89.57 -15.32
N THR A 360 22.35 -89.12 -14.06
CA THR A 360 23.37 -89.71 -13.16
C THR A 360 23.06 -91.15 -12.79
N VAL A 361 21.80 -91.49 -12.49
CA VAL A 361 21.39 -92.88 -12.19
C VAL A 361 21.58 -93.79 -13.42
N LEU A 362 21.15 -93.35 -14.61
CA LEU A 362 21.33 -94.09 -15.85
C LEU A 362 22.81 -94.28 -16.23
N LYS A 363 23.66 -93.31 -15.90
CA LYS A 363 25.11 -93.41 -16.08
C LYS A 363 25.73 -94.44 -15.13
N ASP A 364 25.29 -94.48 -13.87
CA ASP A 364 25.77 -95.46 -12.90
C ASP A 364 25.25 -96.88 -13.18
N GLU A 365 24.00 -97.02 -13.65
CA GLU A 365 23.51 -98.28 -14.23
C GLU A 365 24.35 -98.73 -15.43
N LEU A 366 24.74 -97.80 -16.32
CA LEU A 366 25.59 -98.12 -17.48
C LEU A 366 26.99 -98.55 -17.03
N ASN A 367 27.57 -97.88 -16.04
CA ASN A 367 28.83 -98.27 -15.42
C ASN A 367 28.73 -99.69 -14.82
N GLN A 368 27.65 -100.00 -14.11
CA GLN A 368 27.40 -101.33 -13.54
C GLN A 368 27.22 -102.40 -14.63
N LYS A 369 26.48 -102.10 -15.71
CA LYS A 369 26.33 -102.97 -16.88
C LYS A 369 27.66 -103.23 -17.58
N ASN A 370 28.56 -102.24 -17.63
CA ASN A 370 29.92 -102.40 -18.16
C ASN A 370 30.80 -103.30 -17.26
N ILE A 371 30.70 -103.18 -15.94
CA ILE A 371 31.39 -104.07 -14.99
C ILE A 371 30.91 -105.52 -15.18
N ILE A 372 29.60 -105.75 -15.20
CA ILE A 372 28.99 -107.07 -15.43
C ILE A 372 29.39 -107.61 -16.81
N CYS A 373 29.53 -106.77 -17.83
CA CYS A 373 30.01 -107.19 -19.14
C CYS A 373 31.47 -107.68 -19.10
N GLY A 374 32.33 -107.05 -18.27
CA GLY A 374 33.69 -107.51 -17.99
C GLY A 374 33.72 -108.86 -17.26
N GLU A 375 32.91 -109.01 -16.21
CA GLU A 375 32.76 -110.29 -15.47
C GLU A 375 32.28 -111.41 -16.41
N VAL A 376 31.30 -111.15 -17.26
CA VAL A 376 30.81 -112.08 -18.29
C VAL A 376 31.86 -112.38 -19.35
N MET A 377 32.82 -111.49 -19.61
CA MET A 377 33.95 -111.75 -20.51
C MET A 377 34.97 -112.69 -19.86
N MET A 378 35.37 -112.41 -18.61
CA MET A 378 36.26 -113.29 -17.82
C MET A 378 35.69 -114.71 -17.70
N LEU A 379 34.40 -114.85 -17.37
CA LEU A 379 33.72 -116.15 -17.27
C LEU A 379 33.66 -116.89 -18.61
N ARG A 380 33.62 -116.19 -19.75
CA ARG A 380 33.68 -116.82 -21.09
C ARG A 380 35.08 -117.34 -21.42
N GLU A 381 36.12 -116.61 -21.03
CA GLU A 381 37.51 -117.05 -21.16
C GLU A 381 37.79 -118.27 -20.28
N GLU A 382 37.36 -118.24 -19.02
CA GLU A 382 37.45 -119.39 -18.10
C GLU A 382 36.71 -120.62 -18.64
N ILE A 383 35.49 -120.45 -19.16
CA ILE A 383 34.72 -121.56 -19.78
C ILE A 383 35.44 -122.13 -21.02
N GLU A 384 36.09 -121.31 -21.85
CA GLU A 384 36.81 -121.83 -23.03
C GLU A 384 38.18 -122.45 -22.70
N GLN A 385 38.85 -121.96 -21.64
CA GLN A 385 40.03 -122.62 -21.07
C GLN A 385 39.67 -123.97 -20.46
N LEU A 386 38.61 -124.06 -19.65
CA LEU A 386 38.10 -125.33 -19.12
C LEU A 386 37.67 -126.29 -20.25
N ARG A 387 37.09 -125.78 -21.35
CA ARG A 387 36.81 -126.59 -22.55
C ARG A 387 38.10 -127.07 -23.24
N LYS A 388 39.17 -126.28 -23.24
CA LYS A 388 40.48 -126.68 -23.78
C LYS A 388 41.07 -127.83 -22.95
N GLU A 389 41.08 -127.69 -21.64
CA GLU A 389 41.51 -128.74 -20.71
C GLU A 389 40.66 -130.02 -20.83
N ASN A 390 39.34 -129.90 -20.99
CA ASN A 390 38.46 -131.05 -21.23
C ASN A 390 38.69 -131.73 -22.59
N ARG A 391 39.15 -130.99 -23.62
CA ARG A 391 39.60 -131.58 -24.90
C ARG A 391 40.91 -132.34 -24.70
N GLU A 392 41.88 -131.72 -24.04
CA GLU A 392 43.21 -132.31 -23.77
C GLU A 392 43.11 -133.57 -22.89
N GLN A 393 42.29 -133.55 -21.82
CA GLN A 393 42.01 -134.74 -20.99
C GLN A 393 41.30 -135.86 -21.76
N LYS A 394 40.44 -135.52 -22.74
CA LYS A 394 39.78 -136.51 -23.60
C LYS A 394 40.78 -137.15 -24.57
N ASP A 395 41.72 -136.38 -25.12
CA ASP A 395 42.75 -136.91 -26.00
C ASP A 395 43.79 -137.76 -25.24
N GLU A 396 44.13 -137.39 -24.00
CA GLU A 396 44.84 -138.28 -23.07
C GLU A 396 44.10 -139.60 -22.81
N LEU A 397 42.77 -139.55 -22.66
CA LEU A 397 41.95 -140.75 -22.45
C LEU A 397 41.97 -141.65 -23.69
N ASN A 398 41.75 -141.07 -24.88
CA ASN A 398 41.87 -141.77 -26.16
C ASN A 398 43.27 -142.42 -26.32
N GLN A 399 44.33 -141.75 -25.88
CA GLN A 399 45.69 -142.29 -25.91
C GLN A 399 45.88 -143.45 -24.91
N LYS A 400 45.29 -143.38 -23.72
CA LYS A 400 45.29 -144.49 -22.74
C LYS A 400 44.49 -145.70 -23.25
N ASP A 401 43.40 -145.48 -23.97
CA ASP A 401 42.62 -146.55 -24.62
C ASP A 401 43.43 -147.22 -25.75
N ASN A 402 44.17 -146.45 -26.57
CA ASN A 402 45.10 -147.00 -27.56
C ASN A 402 46.19 -147.87 -26.91
N ILE A 403 46.84 -147.38 -25.84
CA ILE A 403 47.84 -148.12 -25.06
C ILE A 403 47.23 -149.39 -24.44
N CYS A 404 45.96 -149.35 -24.02
CA CYS A 404 45.23 -150.52 -23.54
C CYS A 404 45.08 -151.59 -24.64
N GLY A 405 44.84 -151.17 -25.89
CA GLY A 405 44.86 -152.04 -27.07
C GLY A 405 46.24 -152.66 -27.37
N GLU A 406 47.31 -151.87 -27.30
CA GLU A 406 48.69 -152.37 -27.43
C GLU A 406 49.05 -153.40 -26.34
N ILE A 407 48.66 -153.13 -25.09
CA ILE A 407 48.80 -154.06 -23.96
C ILE A 407 47.97 -155.34 -24.19
N MET A 408 46.82 -155.26 -24.86
CA MET A 408 46.00 -156.43 -25.19
C MET A 408 46.69 -157.31 -26.22
N MET A 409 47.23 -156.73 -27.30
CA MET A 409 48.00 -157.46 -28.32
C MET A 409 49.23 -158.16 -27.72
N LEU A 410 49.99 -157.47 -26.87
CA LEU A 410 51.15 -158.04 -26.18
C LEU A 410 50.77 -159.18 -25.22
N ARG A 411 49.56 -159.16 -24.64
CA ARG A 411 49.05 -160.28 -23.82
C ARG A 411 48.71 -161.50 -24.66
N GLU A 412 48.10 -161.33 -25.84
CA GLU A 412 47.84 -162.44 -26.77
C GLU A 412 49.15 -163.05 -27.29
N GLU A 413 50.15 -162.22 -27.61
CA GLU A 413 51.49 -162.69 -28.03
C GLU A 413 52.18 -163.50 -26.92
N ILE A 414 52.15 -163.02 -25.67
CA ILE A 414 52.67 -163.75 -24.50
C ILE A 414 51.90 -165.07 -24.28
N GLU A 415 50.58 -165.09 -24.46
CA GLU A 415 49.79 -166.32 -24.33
C GLU A 415 50.13 -167.34 -25.44
N GLN A 416 50.38 -166.86 -26.67
CA GLN A 416 50.78 -167.70 -27.79
C GLN A 416 52.18 -168.31 -27.59
N LEU A 417 53.16 -167.49 -27.16
CA LEU A 417 54.49 -167.96 -26.78
C LEU A 417 54.45 -168.94 -25.59
N GLY A 418 53.48 -168.78 -24.68
CA GLY A 418 53.21 -169.74 -23.61
C GLY A 418 52.77 -171.12 -24.14
N LYS A 419 51.88 -171.15 -25.13
CA LYS A 419 51.42 -172.39 -25.78
C LYS A 419 52.55 -173.10 -26.53
N GLU A 420 53.42 -172.36 -27.21
CA GLU A 420 54.59 -172.92 -27.91
C GLU A 420 55.63 -173.52 -26.95
N ASN A 421 55.92 -172.85 -25.84
CA ASN A 421 56.82 -173.39 -24.81
C ASN A 421 56.31 -174.70 -24.21
N GLU A 422 55.01 -174.79 -23.91
CA GLU A 422 54.43 -176.01 -23.33
C GLU A 422 54.39 -177.16 -24.36
N ALA A 423 54.21 -176.87 -25.65
CA ALA A 423 54.32 -177.87 -26.72
C ALA A 423 55.76 -178.42 -26.90
N LEU A 424 56.78 -177.56 -26.80
CA LEU A 424 58.20 -177.97 -26.83
C LEU A 424 58.57 -178.85 -25.63
N LYS A 425 58.01 -178.54 -24.45
CA LYS A 425 58.16 -179.29 -23.21
C LYS A 425 57.53 -180.69 -23.29
N ASP A 426 56.37 -180.82 -23.95
CA ASP A 426 55.76 -182.12 -24.25
C ASP A 426 56.57 -182.94 -25.28
N GLU A 427 57.21 -182.30 -26.26
CA GLU A 427 58.13 -182.99 -27.18
C GLU A 427 59.40 -183.50 -26.46
N LEU A 428 59.93 -182.72 -25.52
CA LEU A 428 61.04 -183.12 -24.66
C LEU A 428 60.67 -184.32 -23.76
N ASN A 429 59.47 -184.32 -23.16
CA ASN A 429 58.96 -185.46 -22.39
C ASN A 429 58.84 -186.74 -23.23
N LYS A 430 58.37 -186.63 -24.49
CA LYS A 430 58.31 -187.77 -25.42
C LYS A 430 59.69 -188.36 -25.71
N LYS A 431 60.72 -187.51 -25.89
CA LYS A 431 62.12 -187.97 -26.04
C LYS A 431 62.63 -188.70 -24.78
N TYR A 432 62.21 -188.27 -23.59
CA TYR A 432 62.60 -188.92 -22.33
C TYR A 432 62.06 -190.36 -22.21
N ILE A 433 60.82 -190.62 -22.68
CA ILE A 433 60.21 -191.95 -22.67
C ILE A 433 60.96 -192.92 -23.59
N ILE A 434 61.30 -192.48 -24.81
CA ILE A 434 62.01 -193.29 -25.82
C ILE A 434 63.40 -193.76 -25.29
N CYS A 435 64.08 -192.93 -24.50
CA CYS A 435 65.33 -193.32 -23.85
C CYS A 435 65.18 -194.50 -22.86
N GLY A 436 64.00 -194.68 -22.24
CA GLY A 436 63.73 -195.81 -21.36
C GLY A 436 63.59 -197.14 -22.10
N GLU A 437 62.93 -197.13 -23.27
CA GLU A 437 62.74 -198.32 -24.11
C GLU A 437 64.07 -198.86 -24.66
N ILE A 438 64.97 -197.95 -25.07
CA ILE A 438 66.35 -198.27 -25.50
C ILE A 438 67.16 -198.94 -24.37
N MET A 439 66.84 -198.64 -23.11
CA MET A 439 67.55 -199.18 -21.96
C MET A 439 67.24 -200.67 -21.72
N MET A 440 65.97 -201.09 -21.89
CA MET A 440 65.60 -202.51 -21.73
C MET A 440 66.15 -203.40 -22.85
N LEU A 441 66.16 -202.90 -24.10
CA LEU A 441 66.75 -203.63 -25.24
C LEU A 441 68.27 -203.88 -25.07
N ARG A 442 68.97 -203.07 -24.27
CA ARG A 442 70.37 -203.32 -23.92
C ARG A 442 70.55 -204.54 -23.02
N GLU A 443 69.68 -204.71 -22.04
CA GLU A 443 69.77 -205.76 -21.02
C GLU A 443 69.40 -207.14 -21.58
N GLU A 444 68.53 -207.17 -22.59
CA GLU A 444 68.17 -208.39 -23.33
C GLU A 444 69.35 -208.91 -24.21
N ILE A 445 70.13 -208.00 -24.81
CA ILE A 445 71.33 -208.31 -25.60
C ILE A 445 72.45 -208.92 -24.73
N GLU A 446 72.52 -208.56 -23.45
CA GLU A 446 73.51 -209.05 -22.49
C GLU A 446 73.36 -210.57 -22.26
N GLN A 447 72.12 -211.09 -22.23
CA GLN A 447 71.86 -212.50 -21.92
C GLN A 447 72.21 -213.47 -23.06
N LEU A 448 72.05 -213.05 -24.32
CA LEU A 448 72.34 -213.88 -25.50
C LEU A 448 73.84 -214.16 -25.72
N ARG A 449 74.75 -213.46 -25.01
CA ARG A 449 76.20 -213.57 -25.22
C ARG A 449 76.92 -214.64 -24.40
N LYS A 450 76.20 -215.48 -23.66
CA LYS A 450 76.78 -216.42 -22.67
C LYS A 450 77.33 -217.75 -23.21
N TYR A 451 77.16 -218.09 -24.50
CA TYR A 451 77.28 -219.48 -24.96
C TYR A 451 78.47 -219.83 -25.90
N ASN A 452 78.93 -218.92 -26.78
CA ASN A 452 79.95 -219.26 -27.79
C ASN A 452 81.38 -218.84 -27.37
N ARG A 453 82.33 -219.76 -27.53
CA ARG A 453 83.74 -219.58 -27.13
C ARG A 453 84.64 -219.17 -28.30
N GLY A 454 85.59 -218.28 -28.04
CA GLY A 454 86.97 -218.42 -28.51
C GLY A 454 87.46 -217.53 -29.66
N GLN A 455 88.68 -217.04 -29.49
CA GLN A 455 89.60 -216.39 -30.44
C GLN A 455 89.39 -214.90 -30.81
N LYS A 456 90.49 -214.15 -30.58
CA LYS A 456 91.11 -213.13 -31.48
C LYS A 456 90.81 -211.60 -31.31
N ASN A 457 91.63 -210.99 -30.43
CA ASN A 457 92.50 -209.80 -30.65
C ASN A 457 92.01 -208.42 -31.19
N GLU A 458 92.25 -207.39 -30.35
CA GLU A 458 93.00 -206.11 -30.60
C GLU A 458 92.38 -204.89 -31.38
N LEU A 459 92.88 -203.68 -31.00
CA LEU A 459 92.82 -202.31 -31.63
C LEU A 459 91.49 -201.48 -31.58
N ASP A 460 91.42 -200.13 -31.60
CA ASP A 460 92.29 -199.04 -31.05
C ASP A 460 91.67 -197.59 -31.09
N GLN A 461 92.24 -196.61 -30.33
CA GLN A 461 92.36 -195.11 -30.47
C GLN A 461 91.22 -194.05 -30.81
N LYS A 462 91.10 -193.00 -29.93
CA LYS A 462 91.08 -191.48 -30.10
C LYS A 462 89.94 -190.60 -30.74
N GLY A 463 89.75 -189.35 -30.20
CA GLY A 463 89.37 -188.12 -30.98
C GLY A 463 88.75 -186.83 -30.30
N ASN A 464 89.44 -185.65 -30.41
CA ASN A 464 89.15 -184.15 -30.41
C ASN A 464 87.74 -183.48 -30.14
N LYS A 465 87.51 -182.13 -30.00
CA LYS A 465 88.18 -180.85 -29.49
C LYS A 465 87.26 -179.57 -29.75
N CYS A 466 87.52 -178.39 -29.14
CA CYS A 466 87.10 -176.96 -29.48
C CYS A 466 85.77 -176.35 -28.91
N GLU A 467 85.48 -175.03 -28.74
CA GLU A 467 86.15 -173.66 -28.54
C GLU A 467 85.36 -172.50 -29.27
N VAL A 468 85.20 -171.18 -28.90
CA VAL A 468 85.47 -170.26 -27.73
C VAL A 468 84.77 -168.82 -27.92
N THR A 469 85.09 -167.73 -27.14
CA THR A 469 84.77 -166.22 -27.26
C THR A 469 83.38 -165.59 -26.87
N MET A 470 83.15 -164.24 -26.68
CA MET A 470 83.79 -163.14 -25.84
C MET A 470 83.23 -161.67 -26.06
N LEU A 471 83.36 -160.75 -25.04
CA LEU A 471 83.21 -159.23 -25.02
C LEU A 471 81.77 -158.59 -25.09
N ARG A 472 81.48 -157.26 -24.91
CA ARG A 472 82.25 -155.96 -24.86
C ARG A 472 81.58 -154.77 -24.05
N GLU A 473 82.36 -153.71 -23.70
CA GLU A 473 82.09 -152.38 -23.01
C GLU A 473 81.58 -151.19 -23.91
N ASP A 474 81.18 -149.94 -23.51
CA ASP A 474 80.53 -149.23 -22.34
C ASP A 474 80.43 -147.65 -22.55
N ILE A 475 79.74 -146.86 -21.66
CA ILE A 475 79.94 -145.39 -21.30
C ILE A 475 79.47 -144.26 -22.32
N GLU A 476 79.21 -142.93 -22.08
CA GLU A 476 79.59 -141.83 -21.12
C GLU A 476 78.45 -140.76 -20.80
N VAL A 477 78.73 -139.54 -20.24
CA VAL A 477 77.83 -138.71 -19.35
C VAL A 477 78.05 -137.14 -19.28
N TYR A 478 76.98 -136.29 -19.34
CA TYR A 478 76.76 -134.89 -18.77
C TYR A 478 77.46 -133.60 -19.35
N THR A 479 76.94 -132.37 -19.03
CA THR A 479 77.67 -131.14 -18.46
C THR A 479 77.52 -129.67 -19.07
N ARG A 480 77.01 -128.70 -18.25
CA ARG A 480 77.34 -127.23 -17.97
C ARG A 480 77.20 -125.94 -18.88
N GLU A 481 76.59 -124.91 -18.24
CA GLU A 481 77.03 -123.51 -17.87
C GLU A 481 77.30 -122.27 -18.80
N ASN A 482 76.69 -121.14 -18.37
CA ASN A 482 77.19 -119.74 -18.17
C ASN A 482 77.73 -118.80 -19.29
N ARG A 483 77.23 -117.53 -19.29
CA ARG A 483 78.07 -116.28 -19.26
C ARG A 483 77.31 -114.96 -18.98
N VAL A 484 78.07 -113.89 -18.68
CA VAL A 484 77.64 -112.53 -18.22
C VAL A 484 78.54 -111.43 -18.80
N LYS A 485 78.00 -110.22 -19.02
CA LYS A 485 78.59 -108.83 -18.99
C LYS A 485 77.46 -107.83 -19.34
N ASN A 486 77.23 -106.67 -18.69
CA ASN A 486 78.06 -105.52 -18.25
C ASN A 486 78.52 -104.57 -19.38
N ASP A 487 78.19 -103.27 -19.24
CA ASP A 487 79.13 -102.14 -19.10
C ASP A 487 78.37 -100.84 -18.66
N GLU A 488 79.09 -99.80 -18.23
CA GLU A 488 78.56 -98.59 -17.55
C GLU A 488 78.86 -97.27 -18.30
N GLN A 489 78.05 -96.21 -18.13
CA GLN A 489 78.51 -94.81 -18.14
C GLN A 489 77.48 -93.77 -17.63
N ASN A 490 77.99 -92.62 -17.19
CA ASN A 490 77.36 -91.41 -16.62
C ASN A 490 78.07 -90.17 -17.26
N PRO A 491 77.72 -88.87 -17.06
CA PRO A 491 76.86 -88.25 -16.01
C PRO A 491 75.93 -87.07 -16.45
N GLU A 492 75.24 -86.50 -15.46
CA GLU A 492 74.84 -85.06 -15.27
C GLU A 492 73.84 -84.30 -16.21
N ASP A 493 73.23 -83.27 -15.59
CA ASP A 493 72.41 -82.14 -16.08
C ASP A 493 71.21 -82.32 -17.02
N SER A 494 70.00 -82.09 -16.48
CA SER A 494 69.15 -80.93 -16.84
C SER A 494 67.79 -80.96 -16.11
N VAL A 495 67.55 -80.01 -15.20
CA VAL A 495 66.23 -79.77 -14.58
C VAL A 495 65.73 -78.41 -15.05
N CYS A 496 64.96 -78.37 -16.14
CA CYS A 496 64.34 -77.14 -16.63
C CYS A 496 63.00 -77.40 -17.34
N GLY A 497 61.90 -76.96 -16.71
CA GLY A 497 60.55 -76.94 -17.25
C GLY A 497 59.59 -76.17 -16.34
N GLU A 498 58.74 -75.32 -16.93
CA GLU A 498 57.46 -74.84 -16.37
C GLU A 498 57.42 -74.08 -15.02
N VAL A 499 58.49 -73.38 -14.59
CA VAL A 499 58.42 -72.50 -13.38
C VAL A 499 58.73 -71.02 -13.63
N VAL A 500 59.43 -70.66 -14.72
CA VAL A 500 59.89 -69.26 -14.93
C VAL A 500 58.79 -68.33 -15.46
N MET A 501 57.92 -68.80 -16.35
CA MET A 501 56.91 -67.95 -17.03
C MET A 501 55.85 -67.34 -16.10
N LEU A 502 55.61 -67.90 -14.91
CA LEU A 502 54.59 -67.42 -13.98
C LEU A 502 55.08 -66.34 -12.99
N ARG A 503 56.35 -65.90 -13.06
CA ARG A 503 56.89 -64.89 -12.12
C ARG A 503 56.88 -63.46 -12.68
N GLU A 504 57.08 -63.28 -13.99
CA GLU A 504 57.17 -61.94 -14.62
C GLU A 504 55.83 -61.38 -15.13
N GLU A 505 54.79 -62.22 -15.24
CA GLU A 505 53.41 -61.80 -15.56
C GLU A 505 52.74 -61.14 -14.33
N ILE A 506 52.86 -61.80 -13.17
CA ILE A 506 52.28 -61.35 -11.88
C ILE A 506 52.87 -60.00 -11.46
N GLU A 507 54.17 -59.76 -11.69
CA GLU A 507 54.81 -58.50 -11.32
C GLU A 507 54.55 -57.34 -12.31
N ARG A 508 53.93 -57.60 -13.47
CA ARG A 508 53.48 -56.57 -14.41
C ARG A 508 52.02 -56.18 -14.13
N LEU A 509 51.11 -57.16 -14.05
CA LEU A 509 49.71 -56.93 -13.70
C LEU A 509 49.56 -56.23 -12.33
N GLY A 510 50.40 -56.60 -11.36
CA GLY A 510 50.44 -55.97 -10.05
C GLY A 510 51.03 -54.55 -9.98
N LYS A 511 51.41 -53.92 -11.11
CA LYS A 511 51.90 -52.52 -11.14
C LYS A 511 50.82 -51.56 -11.63
N ASP A 512 50.10 -51.90 -12.69
CA ASP A 512 49.01 -51.08 -13.23
C ASP A 512 47.83 -50.99 -12.24
N GLU A 513 47.47 -52.09 -11.57
CA GLU A 513 46.43 -52.07 -10.53
C GLU A 513 46.80 -51.12 -9.38
N ARG A 514 48.09 -51.04 -9.00
CA ARG A 514 48.56 -50.10 -7.97
C ARG A 514 48.58 -48.66 -8.46
N ALA A 515 48.92 -48.40 -9.73
CA ALA A 515 48.87 -47.07 -10.32
C ALA A 515 47.43 -46.54 -10.35
N GLN A 516 46.51 -47.29 -10.94
CA GLN A 516 45.11 -46.91 -11.13
C GLN A 516 44.36 -46.73 -9.79
N LYS A 517 44.62 -47.62 -8.82
CA LYS A 517 44.10 -47.54 -7.43
C LYS A 517 44.68 -46.34 -6.67
N GLY A 518 45.91 -45.92 -7.00
CA GLY A 518 46.52 -44.68 -6.53
C GLY A 518 45.81 -43.43 -7.06
N THR A 519 45.53 -43.37 -8.37
CA THR A 519 44.80 -42.24 -9.00
C THR A 519 43.40 -42.10 -8.43
N LEU A 520 42.63 -43.19 -8.40
CA LEU A 520 41.27 -43.23 -7.84
C LEU A 520 41.25 -42.85 -6.35
N SER A 521 42.23 -43.28 -5.56
CA SER A 521 42.34 -42.88 -4.15
C SER A 521 42.59 -41.37 -3.99
N GLY A 522 43.39 -40.77 -4.88
CA GLY A 522 43.64 -39.33 -4.91
C GLY A 522 42.39 -38.51 -5.27
N GLU A 523 41.61 -38.96 -6.25
CA GLU A 523 40.35 -38.31 -6.64
C GLU A 523 39.27 -38.46 -5.56
N VAL A 524 39.14 -39.65 -4.95
CA VAL A 524 38.25 -39.87 -3.79
C VAL A 524 38.65 -39.00 -2.60
N MET A 525 39.96 -38.75 -2.39
CA MET A 525 40.44 -37.84 -1.35
C MET A 525 40.07 -36.37 -1.65
N LYS A 526 40.26 -35.90 -2.89
CA LYS A 526 39.80 -34.56 -3.33
C LYS A 526 38.29 -34.40 -3.17
N LEU A 527 37.49 -35.33 -3.70
CA LEU A 527 36.02 -35.27 -3.63
C LEU A 527 35.50 -35.29 -2.19
N ARG A 528 36.19 -35.99 -1.27
CA ARG A 528 35.90 -35.91 0.18
C ARG A 528 36.24 -34.55 0.78
N GLN A 529 37.36 -33.95 0.38
CA GLN A 529 37.80 -32.63 0.87
C GLN A 529 36.88 -31.50 0.35
N GLU A 530 36.48 -31.56 -0.92
CA GLU A 530 35.51 -30.65 -1.54
C GLU A 530 34.11 -30.79 -0.92
N ASN A 531 33.62 -32.03 -0.69
CA ASN A 531 32.38 -32.25 0.04
C ASN A 531 32.43 -31.72 1.48
N SER A 532 33.58 -31.81 2.16
CA SER A 532 33.75 -31.20 3.49
C SER A 532 33.63 -29.68 3.42
N ALA A 533 34.36 -29.04 2.50
CA ALA A 533 34.33 -27.59 2.32
C ALA A 533 32.94 -27.07 1.94
N GLN A 534 32.22 -27.77 1.05
CA GLN A 534 30.83 -27.44 0.71
C GLN A 534 29.88 -27.60 1.91
N LYS A 535 30.05 -28.67 2.70
CA LYS A 535 29.26 -28.92 3.92
C LYS A 535 29.51 -27.87 5.00
N ASP A 536 30.73 -27.37 5.14
CA ASP A 536 31.07 -26.32 6.10
C ASP A 536 30.60 -24.93 5.62
N HIS A 537 30.68 -24.63 4.32
CA HIS A 537 30.06 -23.44 3.74
C HIS A 537 28.53 -23.42 3.89
N LEU A 538 27.86 -24.57 3.78
CA LEU A 538 26.42 -24.70 4.06
C LEU A 538 26.09 -24.36 5.53
N LYS A 539 26.85 -24.90 6.50
CA LYS A 539 26.68 -24.54 7.92
C LYS A 539 26.83 -23.04 8.16
N GLN A 540 27.83 -22.41 7.53
CA GLN A 540 28.03 -20.96 7.63
C GLN A 540 26.83 -20.20 7.06
N LYS A 541 26.34 -20.58 5.88
CA LYS A 541 25.15 -19.96 5.25
C LYS A 541 23.88 -20.15 6.07
N ASP A 542 23.72 -21.25 6.79
CA ASP A 542 22.58 -21.45 7.69
C ASP A 542 22.72 -20.65 9.01
N GLN A 543 23.94 -20.51 9.55
CA GLN A 543 24.20 -19.60 10.66
C GLN A 543 23.91 -18.13 10.29
N GLU A 544 24.34 -17.68 9.11
CA GLU A 544 24.02 -16.34 8.59
C GLU A 544 22.50 -16.11 8.50
N LYS A 545 21.73 -17.10 7.99
CA LYS A 545 20.26 -17.02 7.96
C LYS A 545 19.65 -16.93 9.36
N ILE A 546 20.12 -17.75 10.30
CA ILE A 546 19.66 -17.73 11.70
C ILE A 546 19.88 -16.36 12.33
N GLU A 547 21.04 -15.74 12.10
CA GLU A 547 21.30 -14.39 12.60
C GLU A 547 20.46 -13.31 11.92
N VAL A 548 20.21 -13.39 10.61
CA VAL A 548 19.27 -12.48 9.92
C VAL A 548 17.85 -12.62 10.48
N ILE A 549 17.36 -13.83 10.69
CA ILE A 549 16.04 -14.10 11.31
C ILE A 549 15.97 -13.53 12.73
N ARG A 550 17.06 -13.65 13.51
CA ARG A 550 17.17 -13.07 14.87
C ARG A 550 17.08 -11.55 14.86
N HIS A 551 17.78 -10.87 13.94
CA HIS A 551 17.74 -9.42 13.81
C HIS A 551 16.36 -8.92 13.32
N LEU A 552 15.73 -9.61 12.35
CA LEU A 552 14.39 -9.29 11.87
C LEU A 552 13.34 -9.45 12.99
N SER A 553 13.44 -10.51 13.79
CA SER A 553 12.54 -10.74 14.93
C SER A 553 12.64 -9.61 15.97
N LEU A 554 13.87 -9.19 16.30
CA LEU A 554 14.11 -8.06 17.21
C LEU A 554 13.49 -6.75 16.69
N ALA A 555 13.67 -6.45 15.40
CA ALA A 555 13.09 -5.26 14.77
C ALA A 555 11.54 -5.30 14.76
N ILE A 556 10.95 -6.47 14.48
CA ILE A 556 9.51 -6.69 14.52
C ILE A 556 8.96 -6.47 15.95
N ASP A 557 9.65 -6.94 16.98
CA ASP A 557 9.21 -6.76 18.37
C ASP A 557 9.38 -5.32 18.88
N MET A 558 10.40 -4.59 18.43
CA MET A 558 10.49 -3.13 18.62
C MET A 558 9.31 -2.41 17.98
N LEU A 559 8.98 -2.71 16.72
CA LEU A 559 7.84 -2.14 16.01
C LEU A 559 6.50 -2.50 16.67
N LYS A 560 6.34 -3.71 17.23
CA LYS A 560 5.17 -4.05 18.07
C LYS A 560 5.11 -3.18 19.32
N GLN A 561 6.23 -2.99 20.03
CA GLN A 561 6.26 -2.18 21.24
C GLN A 561 5.92 -0.70 20.95
N GLU A 562 6.41 -0.15 19.83
CA GLU A 562 6.07 1.20 19.39
C GLU A 562 4.60 1.31 18.95
N ASN A 563 4.06 0.32 18.25
CA ASN A 563 2.63 0.27 17.94
C ASN A 563 1.75 0.23 19.20
N VAL A 564 2.17 -0.48 20.25
CA VAL A 564 1.47 -0.47 21.56
C VAL A 564 1.57 0.92 22.22
N LYS A 565 2.75 1.55 22.22
CA LYS A 565 2.93 2.93 22.71
C LYS A 565 2.02 3.90 21.95
N MET A 566 2.04 3.89 20.61
CA MET A 566 1.21 4.75 19.76
C MET A 566 -0.28 4.54 20.01
N ARG A 567 -0.76 3.29 20.10
CA ARG A 567 -2.15 2.99 20.48
C ARG A 567 -2.51 3.54 21.86
N SER A 568 -1.59 3.49 22.83
CA SER A 568 -1.81 4.08 24.16
C SER A 568 -1.83 5.61 24.16
N PHE A 569 -1.07 6.27 23.26
CA PHE A 569 -1.13 7.72 23.07
C PHE A 569 -2.45 8.11 22.39
N ILE A 570 -2.81 7.45 21.27
CA ILE A 570 -4.07 7.70 20.54
C ILE A 570 -5.28 7.53 21.47
N ALA A 571 -5.30 6.49 22.33
CA ALA A 571 -6.38 6.28 23.29
C ALA A 571 -6.48 7.37 24.38
N LYS A 572 -5.33 7.92 24.84
CA LYS A 572 -5.30 9.08 25.76
C LYS A 572 -5.72 10.37 25.06
N GLU A 573 -5.30 10.53 23.81
CA GLU A 573 -5.58 11.73 23.03
C GLU A 573 -7.05 11.79 22.57
N SER A 574 -7.66 10.65 22.20
CA SER A 574 -9.09 10.56 21.92
C SER A 574 -9.93 10.81 23.16
N ALA A 575 -9.54 10.28 24.33
CA ALA A 575 -10.20 10.56 25.61
C ALA A 575 -10.15 12.06 25.99
N ASN A 576 -9.08 12.77 25.61
CA ASN A 576 -9.00 14.23 25.79
C ASN A 576 -9.81 14.99 24.72
N LYS A 577 -9.76 14.57 23.46
CA LYS A 577 -10.46 15.21 22.32
C LYS A 577 -11.98 15.08 22.39
N TRP A 578 -12.53 14.04 23.01
CA TRP A 578 -13.99 13.84 23.10
C TRP A 578 -14.72 14.91 23.95
N LYS A 579 -13.99 15.79 24.65
CA LYS A 579 -14.56 16.94 25.38
C LYS A 579 -14.97 18.13 24.48
N SER A 580 -14.72 18.10 23.17
CA SER A 580 -15.16 19.14 22.23
C SER A 580 -15.58 18.57 20.87
N PRO A 581 -16.90 18.40 20.60
CA PRO A 581 -17.38 17.75 19.38
C PRO A 581 -17.16 18.54 18.08
N PHE A 582 -16.98 19.86 18.15
CA PHE A 582 -17.13 20.75 16.99
C PHE A 582 -15.85 21.05 16.18
N GLY A 583 -14.66 20.77 16.71
CA GLY A 583 -13.40 21.15 16.06
C GLY A 583 -12.96 20.27 14.89
N PHE A 584 -13.40 19.01 14.82
CA PHE A 584 -12.72 18.00 13.99
C PHE A 584 -13.07 18.03 12.49
N LYS A 585 -14.28 18.46 12.13
CA LYS A 585 -14.78 18.31 10.74
C LYS A 585 -14.02 19.20 9.75
N ASN A 586 -13.61 20.39 10.19
CA ASN A 586 -12.91 21.36 9.34
C ASN A 586 -11.44 20.95 9.10
N PHE A 587 -10.78 20.37 10.11
CA PHE A 587 -9.35 19.99 10.05
C PHE A 587 -9.09 18.83 9.08
N MET A 588 -10.01 17.85 9.01
CA MET A 588 -9.89 16.72 8.09
C MET A 588 -9.98 17.15 6.62
N GLY A 589 -10.91 18.06 6.28
CA GLY A 589 -11.05 18.58 4.91
C GLY A 589 -9.79 19.30 4.43
N SER A 590 -9.24 20.20 5.27
CA SER A 590 -8.01 20.94 4.94
C SER A 590 -6.76 20.07 4.77
N LEU A 591 -6.72 18.88 5.37
CA LEU A 591 -5.60 17.94 5.20
C LEU A 591 -5.74 17.06 3.94
N SER A 592 -6.95 16.70 3.53
CA SER A 592 -7.16 15.93 2.29
C SER A 592 -6.77 16.72 1.03
N GLU A 593 -7.08 18.01 0.96
CA GLU A 593 -6.78 18.84 -0.22
C GLU A 593 -5.27 19.08 -0.43
N GLN A 594 -4.49 19.11 0.66
CA GLN A 594 -3.05 19.37 0.58
C GLN A 594 -2.20 18.13 0.25
N LEU A 595 -2.67 16.92 0.57
CA LEU A 595 -1.87 15.69 0.38
C LEU A 595 -1.97 15.08 -1.02
N PHE A 596 -3.06 15.33 -1.77
CA PHE A 596 -3.30 14.66 -3.07
C PHE A 596 -2.98 15.49 -4.32
N ASN A 597 -2.84 16.81 -4.20
CA ASN A 597 -2.53 17.69 -5.34
C ASN A 597 -1.05 17.67 -5.81
N GLY A 598 -0.22 16.77 -5.26
CA GLY A 598 1.24 16.74 -5.50
C GLY A 598 1.73 15.85 -6.65
N ILE A 599 0.88 15.06 -7.31
CA ILE A 599 1.32 14.09 -8.33
C ILE A 599 1.04 14.61 -9.75
N THR A 600 1.89 15.51 -10.23
CA THR A 600 1.94 15.85 -11.66
C THR A 600 2.60 14.70 -12.44
N LYS A 601 2.00 14.32 -13.57
CA LYS A 601 2.49 13.21 -14.41
C LYS A 601 3.59 13.71 -15.35
N ASN A 602 4.81 13.20 -15.19
CA ASN A 602 5.87 13.40 -16.18
C ASN A 602 5.44 12.80 -17.53
N GLN A 603 5.50 13.60 -18.60
CA GLN A 603 5.32 13.11 -19.97
C GLN A 603 6.65 12.57 -20.51
N PRO A 604 6.66 11.44 -21.24
CA PRO A 604 7.86 10.97 -21.93
C PRO A 604 8.04 11.76 -23.24
N THR A 605 9.18 12.46 -23.37
CA THR A 605 9.53 13.18 -24.60
C THR A 605 9.90 12.18 -25.71
N VAL A 606 9.04 12.05 -26.72
CA VAL A 606 9.34 11.28 -27.93
C VAL A 606 10.20 12.15 -28.86
N VAL A 607 11.45 11.75 -29.08
CA VAL A 607 12.32 12.33 -30.11
C VAL A 607 12.01 11.69 -31.45
N ALA A 608 11.80 12.50 -32.48
CA ALA A 608 11.69 12.06 -33.87
C ALA A 608 12.32 13.12 -34.80
N LEU A 609 13.37 12.70 -35.52
CA LEU A 609 14.26 13.49 -36.39
C LEU A 609 15.15 14.50 -35.64
#